data_AF-A0A662TEU7-F1
#
_entry.id   AF-A0A662TEU7-F1
#
_cell.length_a   1.000
_cell.length_b   1.000
_cell.length_c   1.000
_cell.angle_alpha   90.00
_cell.angle_beta   90.00
_cell.angle_gamma   90.00
#
_symmetry.space_group_name_H-M   'P 1'
#
loop_
_entity.id
_entity.type
_entity.pdbx_description
1 polymer ?
#
loop_
_entity_poly.entity_id
_entity_poly.type
_entity_poly.pdbx_seq_one_letter_code
_entity_poly.pdbx_strand_id
1 'polypeptide(L)'
;MEEFRSIVKSTRVFLYNMVTAVNFFIFGGFLTGYWLIVASIAVAWWVWVIAATAVMIITPLLGMMIEVAVAKPTAVNVKKPSHMEARWVASFILPVIILVLLYLNIDALGLSSYCAVLWYPFTGISMIIASILIERPKARLNPMLVKAKPFLMSGIVMLVTIPLPIAATLYMDPESGWQMALGILAITFTFSGLYTLTRSLKAFEEQ
;
A
#
# COMPACT_ATOMS: atom_id res chain seq x y z
N MET A 1 30.84 26.66 6.27
CA MET A 1 30.39 25.65 7.26
C MET A 1 28.87 25.46 7.24
N GLU A 2 28.07 26.52 7.14
CA GLU A 2 26.60 26.42 7.04
C GLU A 2 26.14 25.77 5.72
N GLU A 3 26.77 26.11 4.60
CA GLU A 3 26.49 25.51 3.29
C GLU A 3 26.71 23.99 3.27
N PHE A 4 27.83 23.52 3.84
CA PHE A 4 28.11 22.09 4.01
C PHE A 4 27.05 21.39 4.89
N ARG A 5 26.60 22.03 5.98
CA ARG A 5 25.53 21.46 6.83
C ARG A 5 24.19 21.42 6.09
N SER A 6 23.88 22.40 5.25
CA SER A 6 22.67 22.45 4.43
C SER A 6 22.65 21.31 3.41
N ILE A 7 23.74 21.12 2.66
CA ILE A 7 23.88 20.04 1.68
C ILE A 7 23.71 18.67 2.35
N VAL A 8 24.39 18.42 3.47
CA VAL A 8 24.26 17.15 4.21
C VAL A 8 22.82 16.90 4.67
N LYS A 9 22.09 17.94 5.08
CA LYS A 9 20.68 17.84 5.48
C LYS A 9 19.79 17.48 4.28
N SER A 10 19.92 18.20 3.16
CA SER A 10 19.14 17.94 1.95
C SER A 10 19.39 16.54 1.39
N THR A 11 20.66 16.09 1.35
CA THR A 11 21.01 14.73 0.92
C THR A 11 20.34 13.67 1.79
N ARG A 12 20.25 13.87 3.11
CA ARG A 12 19.58 12.92 4.01
C ARG A 12 18.07 12.85 3.75
N VAL A 13 17.41 13.99 3.58
CA VAL A 13 15.98 14.05 3.26
C VAL A 13 15.73 13.37 1.92
N PHE A 14 16.57 13.66 0.91
CA PHE A 14 16.49 13.03 -0.39
C PHE A 14 16.63 11.50 -0.30
N LEU A 15 17.71 10.99 0.30
CA LEU A 15 17.94 9.55 0.40
C LEU A 15 16.84 8.83 1.18
N TYR A 16 16.32 9.45 2.26
CA TYR A 16 15.22 8.87 3.04
C TYR A 16 13.94 8.72 2.21
N ASN A 17 13.53 9.77 1.49
CA ASN A 17 12.32 9.72 0.67
C ASN A 17 12.52 8.86 -0.59
N MET A 18 13.73 8.82 -1.16
CA MET A 18 14.08 7.91 -2.27
C MET A 18 13.95 6.45 -1.83
N VAL A 19 14.53 6.06 -0.70
CA VAL A 19 14.38 4.72 -0.12
C VAL A 19 12.90 4.42 0.16
N THR A 20 12.16 5.39 0.68
CA THR A 20 10.71 5.24 0.92
C THR A 20 9.95 5.00 -0.39
N ALA A 21 10.30 5.69 -1.47
CA ALA A 21 9.69 5.49 -2.79
C ALA A 21 9.98 4.09 -3.34
N VAL A 22 11.25 3.65 -3.31
CA VAL A 22 11.66 2.31 -3.76
C VAL A 22 10.94 1.22 -2.96
N ASN A 23 10.88 1.38 -1.64
CA ASN A 23 10.16 0.47 -0.76
C ASN A 23 8.67 0.40 -1.13
N PHE A 24 8.07 1.53 -1.47
CA PHE A 24 6.68 1.58 -1.88
C PHE A 24 6.44 0.92 -3.25
N PHE A 25 7.36 1.08 -4.20
CA PHE A 25 7.33 0.37 -5.48
C PHE A 25 7.41 -1.15 -5.30
N ILE A 26 8.33 -1.63 -4.46
CA ILE A 26 8.46 -3.07 -4.15
C ILE A 26 7.17 -3.58 -3.52
N PHE A 27 6.62 -2.83 -2.56
CA PHE A 27 5.35 -3.17 -1.91
C PHE A 27 4.19 -3.27 -2.92
N GLY A 28 4.02 -2.25 -3.77
CA GLY A 28 2.97 -2.23 -4.79
C GLY A 28 3.14 -3.29 -5.87
N GLY A 29 4.38 -3.52 -6.32
CA GLY A 29 4.71 -4.55 -7.29
C GLY A 29 4.43 -5.96 -6.74
N PHE A 30 4.77 -6.21 -5.48
CA PHE A 30 4.46 -7.47 -4.82
C PHE A 30 2.95 -7.68 -4.72
N LEU A 31 2.20 -6.67 -4.27
CA LEU A 31 0.75 -6.78 -4.11
C LEU A 31 0.04 -6.98 -5.45
N THR A 32 0.48 -6.29 -6.49
CA THR A 32 -0.02 -6.46 -7.85
C THR A 32 0.30 -7.86 -8.38
N GLY A 33 1.56 -8.31 -8.20
CA GLY A 33 2.00 -9.65 -8.60
C GLY A 33 1.25 -10.77 -7.87
N TYR A 34 0.99 -10.59 -6.58
CA TYR A 34 0.20 -11.53 -5.78
C TYR A 34 -1.19 -11.74 -6.38
N TRP A 35 -1.91 -10.66 -6.67
CA TRP A 35 -3.24 -10.75 -7.24
C TRP A 35 -3.21 -11.28 -8.68
N LEU A 36 -2.19 -10.94 -9.49
CA LEU A 36 -2.00 -11.55 -10.82
C LEU A 36 -1.86 -13.08 -10.75
N ILE A 37 -1.12 -13.61 -9.75
CA ILE A 37 -0.99 -15.05 -9.54
C ILE A 37 -2.34 -15.67 -9.18
N VAL A 38 -3.09 -15.04 -8.25
CA VAL A 38 -4.43 -15.52 -7.86
C VAL A 38 -5.37 -15.57 -9.07
N ALA A 39 -5.30 -14.57 -9.95
CA ALA A 39 -6.10 -14.50 -11.17
C ALA A 39 -5.78 -15.62 -12.19
N SER A 40 -4.54 -16.12 -12.16
CA SER A 40 -4.06 -17.13 -13.10
C SER A 40 -4.52 -18.56 -12.75
N ILE A 41 -5.13 -18.75 -11.58
CA ILE A 41 -5.65 -20.03 -11.12
C ILE A 41 -7.13 -20.10 -11.49
N ALA A 42 -7.65 -21.21 -12.01
CA ALA A 42 -9.09 -21.36 -12.22
C ALA A 42 -9.80 -21.41 -10.85
N VAL A 43 -10.45 -20.30 -10.47
CA VAL A 43 -10.82 -20.03 -9.07
C VAL A 43 -12.21 -20.57 -8.73
N ALA A 44 -12.28 -21.66 -7.98
CA ALA A 44 -13.48 -21.99 -7.21
C ALA A 44 -13.67 -21.01 -6.05
N TRP A 45 -14.89 -20.80 -5.57
CA TRP A 45 -15.21 -19.75 -4.58
C TRP A 45 -14.33 -19.79 -3.31
N TRP A 46 -13.94 -20.99 -2.84
CA TRP A 46 -13.11 -21.19 -1.64
C TRP A 46 -11.67 -20.70 -1.82
N VAL A 47 -11.17 -20.62 -3.06
CA VAL A 47 -9.83 -20.10 -3.35
C VAL A 47 -9.75 -18.60 -3.05
N TRP A 48 -10.87 -17.86 -3.13
CA TRP A 48 -10.92 -16.45 -2.71
C TRP A 48 -10.73 -16.29 -1.20
N VAL A 49 -11.22 -17.23 -0.39
CA VAL A 49 -10.99 -17.24 1.06
C VAL A 49 -9.53 -17.50 1.37
N ILE A 50 -8.90 -18.45 0.67
CA ILE A 50 -7.46 -18.72 0.80
C ILE A 50 -6.64 -17.51 0.36
N ALA A 51 -7.00 -16.90 -0.77
CA ALA A 51 -6.31 -15.72 -1.28
C ALA A 51 -6.47 -14.51 -0.33
N ALA A 52 -7.66 -14.28 0.23
CA ALA A 52 -7.85 -13.26 1.25
C ALA A 52 -6.99 -13.56 2.49
N THR A 53 -6.95 -14.82 2.95
CA THR A 53 -6.16 -15.20 4.12
C THR A 53 -4.65 -15.06 3.88
N ALA A 54 -4.15 -15.47 2.71
CA ALA A 54 -2.72 -15.39 2.42
C ALA A 54 -2.24 -13.93 2.31
N VAL A 55 -3.06 -13.02 1.75
CA VAL A 55 -2.70 -11.59 1.70
C VAL A 55 -2.62 -10.97 3.10
N MET A 56 -3.34 -11.48 4.11
CA MET A 56 -3.21 -11.07 5.52
C MET A 56 -1.85 -11.35 6.11
N ILE A 57 -1.25 -12.48 5.71
CA ILE A 57 0.01 -12.94 6.28
C ILE A 57 1.15 -12.26 5.53
N ILE A 58 1.09 -12.29 4.20
CA ILE A 58 2.20 -11.89 3.36
C ILE A 58 2.41 -10.37 3.40
N THR A 59 1.35 -9.57 3.38
CA THR A 59 1.47 -8.11 3.23
C THR A 59 2.09 -7.42 4.47
N PRO A 60 1.70 -7.76 5.71
CA PRO A 60 2.40 -7.30 6.90
C PRO A 60 3.84 -7.79 6.99
N LEU A 61 4.10 -9.06 6.64
CA LEU A 61 5.46 -9.61 6.62
C LEU A 61 6.35 -8.82 5.66
N LEU A 62 5.86 -8.54 4.45
CA LEU A 62 6.57 -7.71 3.48
C LEU A 62 6.83 -6.30 4.02
N GLY A 63 5.82 -5.66 4.63
CA GLY A 63 5.97 -4.35 5.26
C GLY A 63 7.03 -4.34 6.37
N MET A 64 7.12 -5.41 7.16
CA MET A 64 8.16 -5.58 8.18
C MET A 64 9.54 -5.84 7.56
N MET A 65 9.64 -6.71 6.55
CA MET A 65 10.90 -6.97 5.84
C MET A 65 11.45 -5.69 5.20
N ILE A 66 10.59 -4.88 4.59
CA ILE A 66 10.96 -3.59 4.00
C ILE A 66 11.50 -2.61 5.06
N GLU A 67 10.98 -2.66 6.29
CA GLU A 67 11.48 -1.82 7.40
C GLU A 67 12.81 -2.29 7.98
N VAL A 68 13.13 -3.57 7.88
CA VAL A 68 14.35 -4.18 8.45
C VAL A 68 15.48 -4.30 7.43
N ALA A 69 15.19 -4.79 6.23
CA ALA A 69 16.18 -5.16 5.21
C ALA A 69 16.76 -3.95 4.47
N VAL A 70 16.00 -2.87 4.34
CA VAL A 70 16.47 -1.70 3.59
C VAL A 70 17.13 -0.73 4.54
N ALA A 71 18.47 -0.71 4.48
CA ALA A 71 19.30 0.21 5.25
C ALA A 71 18.88 1.66 4.98
N LYS A 72 18.11 2.24 5.91
CA LYS A 72 17.74 3.65 5.85
C LYS A 72 18.97 4.48 6.22
N PRO A 73 19.27 5.57 5.51
CA PRO A 73 20.37 6.46 5.87
C PRO A 73 20.22 6.82 7.36
N THR A 74 21.21 6.44 8.16
CA THR A 74 21.24 6.65 9.61
C THR A 74 21.34 8.16 9.87
N ALA A 75 20.20 8.84 9.94
CA ALA A 75 20.17 10.14 10.57
C ALA A 75 20.45 9.94 12.06
N VAL A 76 21.29 10.80 12.64
CA VAL A 76 21.83 10.68 14.00
C VAL A 76 20.75 10.70 15.11
N ASN A 77 19.46 10.84 14.78
CA ASN A 77 18.35 10.79 15.74
C ASN A 77 16.99 10.45 15.08
N VAL A 78 16.90 9.44 14.20
CA VAL A 78 15.58 9.00 13.70
C VAL A 78 14.88 8.18 14.79
N LYS A 79 13.95 8.80 15.52
CA LYS A 79 13.09 8.06 16.46
C LYS A 79 12.17 7.14 15.66
N LYS A 80 12.21 5.84 15.97
CA LYS A 80 11.25 4.85 15.44
C LYS A 80 10.00 4.84 16.34
N PRO A 81 8.79 4.80 15.76
CA PRO A 81 7.58 4.53 16.56
C PRO A 81 7.69 3.18 17.28
N SER A 82 7.08 3.07 18.46
CA SER A 82 6.99 1.79 19.17
C SER A 82 6.06 0.82 18.43
N HIS A 83 6.39 -0.48 18.52
CA HIS A 83 5.59 -1.60 18.00
C HIS A 83 5.24 -1.47 16.50
N MET A 84 6.23 -1.13 15.67
CA MET A 84 6.05 -1.03 14.21
C MET A 84 5.48 -2.30 13.57
N GLU A 85 5.89 -3.46 14.06
CA GLU A 85 5.42 -4.78 13.62
C GLU A 85 3.91 -4.94 13.85
N ALA A 86 3.45 -4.69 15.08
CA ALA A 86 2.03 -4.76 15.43
C ALA A 86 1.18 -3.76 14.62
N ARG A 87 1.73 -2.58 14.30
CA ARG A 87 1.05 -1.57 13.46
C ARG A 87 0.91 -2.03 12.02
N TRP A 88 1.91 -2.71 11.47
CA TRP A 88 1.81 -3.37 10.16
C TRP A 88 0.72 -4.42 10.17
N VAL A 89 0.76 -5.34 11.13
CA VAL A 89 -0.24 -6.39 11.28
C VAL A 89 -1.65 -5.80 11.41
N ALA A 90 -1.86 -4.83 12.30
CA ALA A 90 -3.14 -4.17 12.51
C ALA A 90 -3.67 -3.46 11.25
N SER A 91 -2.80 -2.97 10.37
CA SER A 91 -3.21 -2.26 9.16
C SER A 91 -3.88 -3.14 8.12
N PHE A 92 -3.61 -4.46 8.15
CA PHE A 92 -4.15 -5.42 7.17
C PHE A 92 -5.06 -6.46 7.79
N ILE A 93 -4.89 -6.80 9.08
CA ILE A 93 -5.77 -7.78 9.73
C ILE A 93 -7.22 -7.32 9.71
N LEU A 94 -7.52 -6.10 10.16
CA LEU A 94 -8.90 -5.68 10.34
C LEU A 94 -9.69 -5.65 9.01
N PRO A 95 -9.20 -5.00 7.94
CA PRO A 95 -9.91 -4.99 6.66
C PRO A 95 -10.08 -6.41 6.09
N VAL A 96 -9.06 -7.26 6.23
CA VAL A 96 -9.09 -8.56 5.58
C VAL A 96 -9.90 -9.59 6.37
N ILE A 97 -10.01 -9.51 7.70
CA ILE A 97 -11.00 -10.30 8.46
C ILE A 97 -12.41 -10.03 7.91
N ILE A 98 -12.75 -8.75 7.71
CA ILE A 98 -14.05 -8.37 7.17
C ILE A 98 -14.22 -8.93 5.76
N LEU A 99 -13.19 -8.83 4.91
CA LEU A 99 -13.20 -9.42 3.57
C LEU A 99 -13.41 -10.95 3.60
N VAL A 100 -12.73 -11.66 4.49
CA VAL A 100 -12.90 -13.12 4.66
C VAL A 100 -14.33 -13.45 5.09
N LEU A 101 -14.88 -12.73 6.06
CA LEU A 101 -16.26 -12.91 6.51
C LEU A 101 -17.27 -12.65 5.39
N LEU A 102 -17.02 -11.65 4.54
CA LEU A 102 -17.83 -11.39 3.34
C LEU A 102 -17.73 -12.54 2.34
N TYR A 103 -16.53 -13.07 2.08
CA TYR A 103 -16.37 -14.22 1.18
C TYR A 103 -17.06 -15.48 1.69
N LEU A 104 -17.02 -15.75 2.99
CA LEU A 104 -17.70 -16.90 3.60
C LEU A 104 -19.23 -16.80 3.51
N ASN A 105 -19.78 -15.60 3.40
CA ASN A 105 -21.23 -15.35 3.35
C ASN A 105 -21.67 -14.76 2.00
N ILE A 106 -20.87 -14.93 0.95
CA ILE A 106 -21.02 -14.16 -0.29
C ILE A 106 -22.34 -14.43 -1.01
N ASP A 107 -22.81 -15.68 -0.99
CA ASP A 107 -24.08 -16.08 -1.59
C ASP A 107 -25.27 -15.55 -0.80
N ALA A 108 -25.21 -15.65 0.54
CA ALA A 108 -26.26 -15.16 1.44
C ALA A 108 -26.45 -13.64 1.35
N LEU A 109 -25.38 -12.91 1.02
CA LEU A 109 -25.39 -11.46 0.86
C LEU A 109 -25.72 -11.00 -0.57
N GLY A 110 -25.91 -11.94 -1.51
CA GLY A 110 -26.15 -11.61 -2.93
C GLY A 110 -24.96 -10.91 -3.60
N LEU A 111 -23.74 -11.15 -3.10
CA LEU A 111 -22.52 -10.48 -3.56
C LEU A 111 -21.67 -11.35 -4.50
N SER A 112 -22.17 -12.51 -4.91
CA SER A 112 -21.44 -13.49 -5.73
C SER A 112 -20.87 -12.89 -7.01
N SER A 113 -21.63 -12.03 -7.70
CA SER A 113 -21.18 -11.34 -8.92
C SER A 113 -19.98 -10.42 -8.69
N TYR A 114 -19.75 -9.94 -7.46
CA TYR A 114 -18.67 -9.00 -7.11
C TYR A 114 -17.46 -9.69 -6.51
N CYS A 115 -17.49 -11.02 -6.34
CA CYS A 115 -16.44 -11.80 -5.65
C CYS A 115 -15.03 -11.46 -6.17
N ALA A 116 -14.91 -11.29 -7.49
CA ALA A 116 -13.66 -10.93 -8.15
C ALA A 116 -13.12 -9.56 -7.73
N VAL A 117 -13.96 -8.56 -7.47
CA VAL A 117 -13.50 -7.18 -7.20
C VAL A 117 -13.52 -6.78 -5.73
N LEU A 118 -14.12 -7.58 -4.85
CA LEU A 118 -14.28 -7.23 -3.43
C LEU A 118 -12.96 -6.97 -2.71
N TRP A 119 -11.84 -7.60 -3.07
CA TRP A 119 -10.55 -7.35 -2.43
C TRP A 119 -10.02 -5.92 -2.61
N TYR A 120 -10.41 -5.26 -3.70
CA TYR A 120 -9.92 -3.95 -4.10
C TYR A 120 -10.22 -2.85 -3.05
N PRO A 121 -11.47 -2.61 -2.63
CA PRO A 121 -11.78 -1.63 -1.59
C PRO A 121 -11.07 -1.92 -0.26
N PHE A 122 -10.99 -3.19 0.17
CA PHE A 122 -10.31 -3.54 1.42
C PHE A 122 -8.81 -3.32 1.39
N THR A 123 -8.21 -3.44 0.20
CA THR A 123 -6.82 -3.03 -0.02
C THR A 123 -6.67 -1.52 0.15
N GLY A 124 -7.58 -0.72 -0.43
CA GLY A 124 -7.62 0.73 -0.25
C GLY A 124 -7.79 1.14 1.23
N ILE A 125 -8.70 0.50 1.96
CA ILE A 125 -8.89 0.70 3.41
C ILE A 125 -7.59 0.35 4.16
N SER A 126 -6.93 -0.75 3.82
CA SER A 126 -5.67 -1.15 4.45
C SER A 126 -4.57 -0.09 4.25
N MET A 127 -4.51 0.54 3.07
CA MET A 127 -3.58 1.64 2.81
C MET A 127 -3.91 2.89 3.66
N ILE A 128 -5.20 3.22 3.84
CA ILE A 128 -5.61 4.31 4.73
C ILE A 128 -5.21 4.01 6.18
N ILE A 129 -5.47 2.80 6.67
CA ILE A 129 -5.08 2.42 8.04
C ILE A 129 -3.55 2.44 8.18
N ALA A 130 -2.80 1.93 7.20
CA ALA A 130 -1.34 2.03 7.17
C ALA A 130 -0.87 3.49 7.22
N SER A 131 -1.54 4.42 6.52
CA SER A 131 -1.22 5.84 6.61
C SER A 131 -1.39 6.40 8.02
N ILE A 132 -2.41 5.94 8.76
CA ILE A 132 -2.71 6.41 10.12
C ILE A 132 -1.79 5.76 11.15
N LEU A 133 -1.53 4.46 11.03
CA LEU A 133 -0.79 3.67 12.02
C LEU A 133 0.72 3.68 11.79
N ILE A 134 1.19 3.92 10.55
CA ILE A 134 2.59 3.81 10.15
C ILE A 134 3.14 5.15 9.65
N GLU A 135 2.53 5.76 8.63
CA GLU A 135 3.06 7.01 8.05
C GLU A 135 2.93 8.19 9.02
N ARG A 136 1.76 8.38 9.61
CA ARG A 136 1.48 9.52 10.51
C ARG A 136 2.40 9.54 11.73
N PRO A 137 2.67 8.43 12.44
CA PRO A 137 3.65 8.42 13.54
C PRO A 137 5.07 8.71 13.08
N LYS A 138 5.50 8.15 11.93
CA LYS A 138 6.82 8.44 11.36
C LYS A 138 6.96 9.92 11.02
N ALA A 139 5.95 10.52 10.40
CA ALA A 139 5.92 11.94 10.05
C ALA A 139 5.87 12.83 11.30
N ARG A 140 5.15 12.45 12.36
CA ARG A 140 5.12 13.19 13.63
C ARG A 140 6.47 13.18 14.34
N LEU A 141 7.17 12.05 14.34
CA LEU A 141 8.48 11.93 14.98
C LEU A 141 9.59 12.58 14.14
N ASN A 142 9.44 12.61 12.82
CA ASN A 142 10.46 13.06 11.88
C ASN A 142 9.88 13.98 10.78
N PRO A 143 9.28 15.14 11.12
CA PRO A 143 8.52 15.96 10.17
C PRO A 143 9.38 16.55 9.05
N MET A 144 10.66 16.84 9.33
CA MET A 144 11.58 17.36 8.31
C MET A 144 12.07 16.29 7.33
N LEU A 145 11.95 15.00 7.68
CA LEU A 145 12.44 13.89 6.86
C LEU A 145 11.33 13.27 6.00
N VAL A 146 10.10 13.21 6.51
CA VAL A 146 8.97 12.56 5.81
C VAL A 146 8.18 13.61 5.03
N LYS A 147 8.48 13.75 3.72
CA LYS A 147 7.81 14.74 2.85
C LYS A 147 6.66 14.17 2.03
N ALA A 148 6.55 12.84 1.93
CA ALA A 148 5.54 12.16 1.14
C ALA A 148 4.75 11.14 1.98
N LYS A 149 3.51 10.89 1.55
CA LYS A 149 2.55 9.97 2.19
C LYS A 149 1.94 9.02 1.14
N PRO A 150 2.76 8.12 0.56
CA PRO A 150 2.31 7.25 -0.51
C PRO A 150 1.15 6.31 -0.12
N PHE A 151 1.09 5.79 1.12
CA PHE A 151 -0.02 4.94 1.56
C PHE A 151 -1.33 5.73 1.61
N LEU A 152 -1.31 6.95 2.16
CA LEU A 152 -2.50 7.81 2.16
C LEU A 152 -3.00 8.08 0.74
N MET A 153 -2.08 8.46 -0.17
CA MET A 153 -2.45 8.79 -1.54
C MET A 153 -3.02 7.57 -2.27
N SER A 154 -2.36 6.42 -2.14
CA SER A 154 -2.84 5.17 -2.76
C SER A 154 -4.19 4.76 -2.20
N GLY A 155 -4.39 4.82 -0.88
CA GLY A 155 -5.67 4.51 -0.26
C GLY A 155 -6.79 5.39 -0.77
N ILE A 156 -6.58 6.71 -0.87
CA ILE A 156 -7.60 7.64 -1.38
C ILE A 156 -7.93 7.32 -2.85
N VAL A 157 -6.92 7.19 -3.71
CA VAL A 157 -7.13 6.92 -5.14
C VAL A 157 -7.88 5.60 -5.32
N MET A 158 -7.49 4.55 -4.59
CA MET A 158 -8.17 3.26 -4.65
C MET A 158 -9.63 3.37 -4.22
N LEU A 159 -9.92 4.05 -3.12
CA LEU A 159 -11.30 4.21 -2.63
C LEU A 159 -12.16 5.05 -3.58
N VAL A 160 -11.61 6.13 -4.14
CA VAL A 160 -12.34 6.99 -5.10
C VAL A 160 -12.64 6.24 -6.41
N THR A 161 -11.78 5.31 -6.80
CA THR A 161 -11.91 4.55 -8.05
C THR A 161 -12.71 3.25 -7.91
N ILE A 162 -13.22 2.92 -6.70
CA ILE A 162 -14.10 1.76 -6.47
C ILE A 162 -15.23 1.62 -7.52
N PRO A 163 -15.92 2.71 -7.94
CA PRO A 163 -16.99 2.57 -8.92
C PRO A 163 -16.53 1.99 -10.26
N LEU A 164 -15.25 2.13 -10.64
CA LEU A 164 -14.76 1.69 -11.94
C LEU A 164 -14.67 0.15 -12.04
N PRO A 165 -13.98 -0.59 -11.14
CA PRO A 165 -14.01 -2.05 -11.16
C PRO A 165 -15.41 -2.63 -10.96
N ILE A 166 -16.22 -2.00 -10.11
CA ILE A 166 -17.61 -2.44 -9.88
C ILE A 166 -18.44 -2.29 -11.15
N ALA A 167 -18.36 -1.14 -11.82
CA ALA A 167 -19.06 -0.91 -13.08
C ALA A 167 -18.59 -1.88 -14.17
N ALA A 168 -17.28 -2.10 -14.30
CA ALA A 168 -16.74 -3.08 -15.24
C ALA A 168 -17.24 -4.51 -14.95
N THR A 169 -17.35 -4.89 -13.68
CA THR A 169 -17.94 -6.18 -13.26
C THR A 169 -19.41 -6.29 -13.64
N LEU A 170 -20.18 -5.21 -13.46
CA LEU A 170 -21.62 -5.17 -13.68
C LEU A 170 -22.03 -5.13 -15.15
N TYR A 171 -21.32 -4.31 -15.93
CA TYR A 171 -21.70 -4.00 -17.31
C TYR A 171 -20.94 -4.82 -18.35
N MET A 172 -19.85 -5.49 -17.96
CA MET A 172 -19.08 -6.36 -18.86
C MET A 172 -19.07 -7.78 -18.30
N ASP A 173 -18.13 -8.08 -17.39
CA ASP A 173 -17.95 -9.39 -16.79
C ASP A 173 -16.99 -9.29 -15.58
N PRO A 174 -16.95 -10.31 -14.69
CA PRO A 174 -16.08 -10.31 -13.52
C PRO A 174 -14.58 -10.23 -13.82
N GLU A 175 -14.13 -10.75 -14.97
CA GLU A 175 -12.73 -10.71 -15.38
C GLU A 175 -12.33 -9.29 -15.80
N SER A 176 -13.17 -8.60 -16.56
CA SER A 176 -12.99 -7.18 -16.88
C SER A 176 -12.91 -6.31 -15.62
N GLY A 177 -13.79 -6.54 -14.65
CA GLY A 177 -13.75 -5.87 -13.34
C GLY A 177 -12.44 -6.12 -12.59
N TRP A 178 -11.99 -7.37 -12.57
CA TRP A 178 -10.73 -7.78 -11.98
C TRP A 178 -9.51 -7.09 -12.63
N GLN A 179 -9.42 -7.16 -13.96
CA GLN A 179 -8.32 -6.56 -14.72
C GLN A 179 -8.29 -5.04 -14.53
N MET A 180 -9.46 -4.39 -14.49
CA MET A 180 -9.58 -2.98 -14.18
C MET A 180 -9.04 -2.66 -12.77
N ALA A 181 -9.43 -3.43 -11.74
CA ALA A 181 -8.94 -3.27 -10.38
C ALA A 181 -7.41 -3.41 -10.30
N LEU A 182 -6.85 -4.43 -10.96
CA LEU A 182 -5.40 -4.63 -11.04
C LEU A 182 -4.68 -3.50 -11.77
N GLY A 183 -5.22 -3.03 -12.90
CA GLY A 183 -4.65 -1.92 -13.65
C GLY A 183 -4.61 -0.64 -12.81
N ILE A 184 -5.71 -0.31 -12.13
CA ILE A 184 -5.78 0.87 -11.26
C ILE A 184 -4.84 0.70 -10.06
N LEU A 185 -4.75 -0.49 -9.46
CA LEU A 185 -3.79 -0.80 -8.40
C LEU A 185 -2.36 -0.49 -8.85
N ALA A 186 -1.94 -1.08 -9.98
CA ALA A 186 -0.59 -0.91 -10.52
C ALA A 186 -0.27 0.57 -10.82
N ILE A 187 -1.20 1.28 -11.48
CA ILE A 187 -1.09 2.71 -11.78
C ILE A 187 -0.97 3.51 -10.48
N THR A 188 -1.83 3.24 -9.51
CA THR A 188 -1.88 3.97 -8.23
C THR A 188 -0.58 3.83 -7.44
N PHE A 189 -0.06 2.60 -7.34
CA PHE A 189 1.23 2.36 -6.68
C PHE A 189 2.38 3.02 -7.43
N THR A 190 2.35 2.96 -8.77
CA THR A 190 3.38 3.56 -9.62
C THR A 190 3.41 5.09 -9.47
N PHE A 191 2.26 5.75 -9.60
CA PHE A 191 2.15 7.20 -9.42
C PHE A 191 2.51 7.64 -8.00
N SER A 192 2.15 6.86 -6.98
CA SER A 192 2.51 7.15 -5.59
C SER A 192 3.99 7.00 -5.30
N GLY A 193 4.65 6.00 -5.89
CA GLY A 193 6.10 5.86 -5.87
C GLY A 193 6.79 7.04 -6.57
N LEU A 194 6.35 7.36 -7.79
CA LEU A 194 6.89 8.50 -8.57
C LEU A 194 6.72 9.82 -7.84
N TYR A 195 5.51 10.09 -7.29
CA TYR A 195 5.25 11.28 -6.50
C TYR A 195 6.20 11.41 -5.30
N THR A 196 6.45 10.30 -4.60
CA THR A 196 7.37 10.25 -3.46
C THR A 196 8.80 10.55 -3.89
N LEU A 197 9.23 10.04 -5.05
CA LEU A 197 10.54 10.30 -5.63
C LEU A 197 10.68 11.77 -6.10
N THR A 198 9.67 12.33 -6.76
CA THR A 198 9.68 13.75 -7.14
C THR A 198 9.75 14.65 -5.90
N ARG A 199 9.02 14.31 -4.84
CA ARG A 199 9.09 15.01 -3.55
C ARG A 199 10.46 14.87 -2.88
N SER A 200 11.18 13.77 -3.10
CA SER A 200 12.54 13.63 -2.58
C SER A 200 13.49 14.60 -3.26
N LEU A 201 13.39 14.78 -4.58
CA LEU A 201 14.23 15.70 -5.37
C LEU A 201 14.06 17.17 -4.94
N LYS A 202 12.83 17.58 -4.62
CA LYS A 202 12.53 18.92 -4.09
C LYS A 202 13.25 19.25 -2.77
N ALA A 203 13.83 18.27 -2.08
CA ALA A 203 14.64 18.52 -0.89
C ALA A 203 15.91 19.34 -1.17
N PHE A 204 16.37 19.41 -2.42
CA PHE A 204 17.49 20.25 -2.85
C PHE A 204 17.06 21.61 -3.41
N GLU A 205 15.79 21.76 -3.83
CA GLU A 205 15.25 23.01 -4.38
C GLU A 205 14.78 23.98 -3.30
N GLU A 206 14.41 23.48 -2.12
CA GLU A 206 13.97 24.31 -0.97
C GLU A 206 15.14 24.87 -0.13
N GLN A 207 16.33 25.04 -0.73
CA GLN A 207 17.52 25.63 -0.08
C GLN A 207 17.50 27.15 -0.10
#